data_AF-A0A7C8G069-F1
#
_entry.id   AF-A0A7C8G069-F1
#
_cell.length_a   1.000
_cell.length_b   1.000
_cell.length_c   1.000
_cell.angle_alpha   90.00
_cell.angle_beta   90.00
_cell.angle_gamma   90.00
#
_symmetry.space_group_name_H-M   'P 1'
#
loop_
_entity.id
_entity.type
_entity.pdbx_description
1 polymer ?
#
loop_
_entity_poly.entity_id
_entity_poly.type
_entity_poly.pdbx_seq_one_letter_code
_entity_poly.pdbx_strand_id
1 'polypeptide(L)'
;MHAMVTARVPVEIRDQVNAQLRSIGSSPTELVNAAYDYVLRTGQLPDPQPSEQPLRITLTDAQVNELRFRLRHATRSVPATFWGPEGPALAAFEPDCPEEM
;
A
#
# COMPACT_ATOMS: atom_id res chain seq x y z
N MET A 1 26.62 4.10 -25.55
CA MET A 1 26.00 3.29 -26.62
C MET A 1 24.61 2.86 -26.13
N HIS A 2 23.60 2.86 -27.00
CA HIS A 2 22.27 2.35 -26.67
C HIS A 2 22.05 1.01 -27.40
N ALA A 3 21.45 0.04 -26.72
CA ALA A 3 21.10 -1.26 -27.30
C ALA A 3 19.62 -1.28 -27.71
N MET A 4 19.28 -1.98 -28.78
CA MET A 4 17.89 -2.19 -29.19
C MET A 4 17.26 -3.28 -28.33
N VAL A 5 16.14 -2.97 -27.68
CA VAL A 5 15.38 -3.90 -26.83
C VAL A 5 14.12 -4.30 -27.59
N THR A 6 13.89 -5.61 -27.78
CA THR A 6 12.68 -6.13 -28.43
C THR A 6 11.95 -7.08 -27.49
N ALA A 7 10.63 -6.93 -27.40
CA ALA A 7 9.77 -7.75 -26.54
C ALA A 7 8.41 -7.95 -27.22
N ARG A 8 7.72 -9.06 -26.90
CA ARG A 8 6.36 -9.31 -27.36
C ARG A 8 5.38 -8.69 -26.36
N VAL A 9 4.53 -7.78 -26.85
CA VAL A 9 3.46 -7.14 -26.07
C VAL A 9 2.16 -7.27 -26.87
N PRO A 10 1.04 -7.65 -26.23
CA PRO A 10 -0.27 -7.63 -26.88
C PRO A 10 -0.56 -6.25 -27.49
N VAL A 11 -1.11 -6.24 -28.70
CA VAL A 11 -1.28 -5.01 -29.49
C VAL A 11 -2.20 -4.02 -28.78
N GLU A 12 -3.23 -4.52 -28.13
CA GLU A 12 -4.21 -3.74 -27.39
C GLU A 12 -3.55 -3.01 -26.20
N ILE A 13 -2.68 -3.70 -25.47
CA ILE A 13 -1.95 -3.12 -24.34
C ILE A 13 -0.97 -2.05 -24.83
N ARG A 14 -0.23 -2.35 -25.91
CA ARG A 14 0.72 -1.41 -26.51
C ARG A 14 0.02 -0.12 -26.95
N ASP A 15 -1.13 -0.22 -27.59
CA ASP A 15 -1.83 0.95 -28.13
C ASP A 15 -2.46 1.80 -27.01
N GLN A 16 -3.00 1.16 -25.97
CA GLN A 16 -3.48 1.85 -24.76
C GLN A 16 -2.35 2.61 -24.05
N VAL A 17 -1.23 1.93 -23.79
CA VAL A 17 -0.07 2.55 -23.14
C VAL A 17 0.50 3.67 -23.99
N ASN A 18 0.60 3.50 -25.31
CA ASN A 18 1.06 4.56 -26.22
C ASN A 18 0.13 5.79 -26.19
N ALA A 19 -1.18 5.60 -26.08
CA ALA A 19 -2.12 6.71 -25.93
C ALA A 19 -1.88 7.47 -24.61
N GLN A 20 -1.69 6.74 -23.50
CA GLN A 20 -1.38 7.33 -22.19
C GLN A 20 -0.03 8.06 -22.20
N LEU A 21 1.02 7.43 -22.73
CA LEU A 21 2.34 8.03 -22.86
C LEU A 21 2.29 9.34 -23.65
N ARG A 22 1.54 9.39 -24.76
CA ARG A 22 1.34 10.63 -25.52
C ARG A 22 0.63 11.70 -24.71
N SER A 23 -0.38 11.35 -23.90
CA SER A 23 -1.09 12.33 -23.07
C SER A 23 -0.21 12.96 -21.99
N ILE A 24 0.78 12.22 -21.47
CA ILE A 24 1.74 12.73 -20.47
C ILE A 24 3.01 13.31 -21.11
N GLY A 25 3.10 13.33 -22.45
CA GLY A 25 4.26 13.83 -23.18
C GLY A 25 5.49 12.92 -23.14
N SER A 26 5.33 11.65 -22.77
CA SER A 26 6.40 10.66 -22.69
C SER A 26 6.45 9.75 -23.91
N SER A 27 7.61 9.12 -24.13
CA SER A 27 7.85 8.17 -25.21
C SER A 27 7.95 6.72 -24.70
N PRO A 28 7.71 5.72 -25.56
CA PRO A 28 7.91 4.31 -25.20
C PRO A 28 9.35 4.00 -24.79
N THR A 29 10.32 4.70 -25.39
CA THR A 29 11.74 4.57 -25.03
C THR A 29 12.01 5.03 -23.60
N GLU A 30 11.41 6.15 -23.17
CA GLU A 30 11.53 6.63 -21.79
C GLU A 30 10.88 5.68 -20.79
N LEU A 31 9.72 5.11 -21.13
CA LEU A 31 9.06 4.09 -20.30
C LEU A 31 9.99 2.89 -20.07
N VAL A 32 10.60 2.37 -21.14
CA VAL A 32 11.53 1.23 -21.05
C VAL A 32 12.77 1.60 -20.23
N ASN A 33 13.38 2.76 -20.46
CA ASN A 33 14.55 3.21 -19.72
C ASN A 33 14.24 3.38 -18.22
N ALA A 34 13.10 3.96 -17.88
CA ALA A 34 12.65 4.12 -16.50
C ALA A 34 12.41 2.76 -15.81
N ALA A 35 11.89 1.76 -16.54
CA ALA A 35 11.75 0.42 -16.01
C ALA A 35 13.11 -0.23 -15.69
N TYR A 36 14.13 -0.02 -16.53
CA TYR A 36 15.50 -0.48 -16.23
C TYR A 36 16.09 0.23 -15.00
N ASP A 37 15.93 1.55 -14.90
CA ASP A 37 16.39 2.31 -13.73
C ASP A 37 15.72 1.84 -12.44
N TYR A 38 14.41 1.57 -12.50
CA TYR A 38 13.66 1.02 -11.38
C TYR A 38 14.28 -0.29 -10.88
N VAL A 39 14.55 -1.25 -11.77
CA VAL A 39 15.14 -2.54 -11.42
C VAL A 39 16.55 -2.38 -10.85
N LEU A 40 17.36 -1.46 -11.39
CA LEU A 40 18.69 -1.17 -10.85
C LEU A 40 18.62 -0.61 -9.42
N ARG A 41 17.60 0.21 -9.13
CA ARG A 41 17.44 0.83 -7.81
C ARG A 41 16.82 -0.09 -6.76
N THR A 42 15.82 -0.89 -7.13
CA THR A 42 15.05 -1.72 -6.18
C THR A 42 15.52 -3.18 -6.16
N GLY A 43 16.22 -3.63 -7.19
CA GLY A 43 16.57 -5.03 -7.40
C GLY A 43 15.37 -5.92 -7.76
N GLN A 44 14.20 -5.34 -8.06
CA GLN A 44 12.95 -6.06 -8.28
C GLN A 44 12.23 -5.55 -9.53
N LEU A 45 11.50 -6.44 -10.20
CA LEU A 45 10.57 -6.04 -11.27
C LEU A 45 9.40 -5.28 -10.66
N PRO A 46 8.83 -4.28 -11.36
CA PRO A 46 7.61 -3.63 -10.94
C PRO A 46 6.48 -4.65 -10.90
N ASP A 47 5.98 -4.96 -9.70
CA ASP A 47 4.91 -5.93 -9.49
C ASP A 47 3.55 -5.27 -9.77
N PRO A 48 2.70 -5.84 -10.65
CA PRO A 48 1.34 -5.33 -10.90
C PRO A 48 0.40 -5.46 -9.69
N GLN A 49 0.75 -6.32 -8.74
CA GLN A 49 0.10 -6.39 -7.44
C GLN A 49 1.22 -6.20 -6.44
N PRO A 50 1.55 -4.97 -6.00
CA PRO A 50 2.39 -4.83 -4.83
C PRO A 50 1.68 -5.63 -3.75
N SER A 51 2.20 -6.82 -3.43
CA SER A 51 1.78 -7.52 -2.23
C SER A 51 1.90 -6.44 -1.18
N GLU A 52 0.78 -6.01 -0.59
CA GLU A 52 0.76 -5.07 0.51
C GLU A 52 1.47 -5.79 1.65
N GLN A 53 2.81 -5.88 1.56
CA GLN A 53 3.60 -6.47 2.59
C GLN A 53 3.39 -5.52 3.75
N PRO A 54 2.76 -5.99 4.84
CA PRO A 54 2.48 -5.12 5.95
C PRO A 54 3.80 -4.51 6.37
N LEU A 55 3.82 -3.19 6.53
CA LEU A 55 5.02 -2.46 6.92
C LEU A 55 5.57 -3.09 8.21
N ARG A 56 6.62 -3.89 8.08
CA ARG A 56 7.28 -4.56 9.22
C ARG A 56 8.32 -3.62 9.79
N ILE A 57 7.89 -2.80 10.76
CA ILE A 57 8.80 -1.94 11.52
C ILE A 57 9.48 -2.78 12.59
N THR A 58 10.81 -2.91 12.51
CA THR A 58 11.60 -3.52 13.58
C THR A 58 11.89 -2.44 14.63
N LEU A 59 11.32 -2.59 15.81
CA LEU A 59 11.51 -1.65 16.92
C LEU A 59 12.78 -2.01 17.70
N THR A 60 13.50 -1.00 18.19
CA THR A 60 14.58 -1.20 19.16
C THR A 60 14.01 -1.49 20.55
N ASP A 61 14.80 -2.07 21.45
CA ASP A 61 14.35 -2.37 22.82
C ASP A 61 13.82 -1.13 23.55
N ALA A 62 14.44 0.03 23.33
CA ALA A 62 13.99 1.30 23.89
C ALA A 62 12.59 1.71 23.36
N GLN A 63 12.36 1.56 22.05
CA GLN A 63 11.07 1.88 21.43
C GLN A 63 9.96 0.91 21.87
N VAL A 64 10.30 -0.37 22.03
CA VAL A 64 9.36 -1.38 22.55
C VAL A 64 8.94 -1.04 23.99
N ASN A 65 9.88 -0.62 24.84
CA ASN A 65 9.58 -0.26 26.21
C ASN A 65 8.72 1.01 26.30
N GLU A 66 9.04 2.02 25.49
CA GLU A 66 8.23 3.25 25.40
C GLU A 66 6.80 2.95 24.91
N LEU A 67 6.65 2.09 23.90
CA LEU A 67 5.34 1.69 23.40
C LEU A 67 4.52 0.96 24.47
N ARG A 68 5.14 0.03 25.21
CA ARG A 68 4.47 -0.68 26.32
C ARG A 68 4.06 0.29 27.44
N PHE A 69 4.91 1.26 27.76
CA PHE A 69 4.60 2.29 28.75
C PHE A 69 3.35 3.06 28.35
N ARG A 70 3.34 3.60 27.12
CA ARG A 70 2.18 4.33 26.58
C ARG A 70 0.91 3.49 26.56
N LEU A 71 1.01 2.24 26.13
CA LEU A 71 -0.14 1.34 26.06
C LEU A 71 -0.78 1.16 27.43
N ARG A 72 0.00 0.96 28.49
CA ARG A 72 -0.52 0.81 29.87
C ARG A 72 -1.21 2.08 30.39
N HIS A 73 -0.73 3.25 29.99
CA HIS A 73 -1.31 4.52 30.40
C HIS A 73 -2.56 4.90 29.60
N ALA A 74 -2.61 4.53 28.33
CA ALA A 74 -3.72 4.85 27.43
C ALA A 74 -4.85 3.81 27.47
N THR A 75 -4.58 2.58 27.93
CA THR A 75 -5.58 1.50 27.96
C THR A 75 -6.07 1.23 29.37
N ARG A 76 -7.36 0.88 29.48
CA ARG A 76 -7.94 0.37 30.72
C ARG A 76 -8.24 -1.11 30.55
N SER A 77 -7.98 -1.88 31.61
CA SER A 77 -8.41 -3.27 31.66
C SER A 77 -9.92 -3.32 31.59
N VAL A 78 -10.41 -4.11 30.66
CA VAL A 78 -11.83 -4.32 30.47
C VAL A 78 -12.26 -5.53 31.32
N PRO A 79 -13.36 -5.44 32.10
CA PRO A 79 -13.85 -6.56 32.90
C PRO A 79 -14.09 -7.80 32.03
N ALA A 80 -13.88 -8.99 32.59
CA ALA A 80 -14.10 -10.25 31.87
C ALA A 80 -15.54 -10.41 31.35
N THR A 81 -16.51 -9.76 32.00
CA THR A 81 -17.91 -9.73 31.60
C THR A 81 -18.18 -8.95 30.31
N PHE A 82 -17.24 -8.09 29.87
CA PHE A 82 -17.39 -7.32 28.64
C PHE A 82 -17.42 -8.20 27.38
N TRP A 83 -16.73 -9.34 27.40
CA TRP A 83 -16.70 -10.28 26.26
C TRP A 83 -17.73 -11.42 26.41
N GLY A 84 -18.62 -11.33 27.40
CA GLY A 84 -19.69 -12.30 27.61
C GLY A 84 -20.82 -12.18 26.58
N PRO A 85 -21.80 -13.10 26.59
CA PRO A 85 -22.98 -13.04 25.71
C PRO A 85 -23.87 -11.81 25.98
N GLU A 86 -23.70 -11.16 27.14
CA GLU A 86 -24.32 -9.89 27.51
C GLU A 86 -23.26 -8.77 27.63
N GLY A 87 -22.17 -8.88 26.87
CA GLY A 87 -21.22 -7.79 26.67
C GLY A 87 -21.96 -6.50 26.31
N PRO A 88 -21.36 -5.31 26.52
CA PRO A 88 -22.08 -4.07 26.24
C PRO A 88 -22.61 -4.19 24.83
N ALA A 89 -23.94 -4.14 24.69
CA ALA A 89 -24.53 -3.89 23.40
C ALA A 89 -23.69 -2.74 22.87
N LEU A 90 -22.99 -2.97 21.76
CA LEU A 90 -22.59 -1.87 20.91
C LEU A 90 -23.93 -1.24 20.58
N ALA A 91 -24.42 -0.34 21.46
CA ALA A 91 -25.40 0.66 21.12
C ALA A 91 -24.79 1.21 19.86
N ALA A 92 -25.45 0.86 18.76
CA ALA A 92 -24.92 0.98 17.43
C ALA A 92 -24.10 2.26 17.41
N PHE A 93 -22.79 2.13 17.18
CA PHE A 93 -22.08 3.28 16.65
C PHE A 93 -22.69 3.42 15.26
N GLU A 94 -23.90 4.00 15.20
CA GLU A 94 -24.51 4.51 14.00
C GLU A 94 -23.46 5.52 13.53
N PRO A 95 -22.74 5.23 12.43
CA PRO A 95 -22.10 6.32 11.75
C PRO A 95 -23.25 7.25 11.36
N ASP A 96 -23.29 8.43 11.97
CA ASP A 96 -24.07 9.54 11.43
C ASP A 96 -23.45 9.84 10.07
N CYS A 97 -23.89 9.09 9.07
CA CYS A 97 -23.72 9.38 7.66
C CYS A 97 -24.90 10.29 7.32
N PRO A 98 -24.72 11.62 7.30
CA PRO A 98 -25.70 12.46 6.62
C PRO A 98 -25.66 12.07 5.14
N GLU A 99 -26.70 11.38 4.69
CA GLU A 99 -27.02 11.25 3.28
C GLU A 99 -27.34 12.66 2.76
N GLU A 100 -26.66 13.05 1.69
CA GLU A 100 -26.77 14.38 1.09
C GLU A 100 -28.22 14.78 0.78
N MET A 101 -28.55 16.04 1.09
CA MET A 101 -29.48 16.89 0.33
C MET A 101 -29.01 18.34 0.38
#